data_AF-A0A9P9P9P8-F1
#
_entry.id   AF-A0A9P9P9P8-F1
#
_cell.length_a   1.000
_cell.length_b   1.000
_cell.length_c   1.000
_cell.angle_alpha   90.00
_cell.angle_beta   90.00
_cell.angle_gamma   90.00
#
_symmetry.space_group_name_H-M   'P 1'
#
loop_
_entity.id
_entity.type
_entity.pdbx_description
1 polymer ?
#
loop_
_entity_poly.entity_id
_entity_poly.type
_entity_poly.pdbx_seq_one_letter_code
_entity_poly.pdbx_strand_id
1 'polypeptide(L)'
;RALVYGGMVESEKRCADLEYIEPEDFARYLEYAYRRDYTVPPWEQDDSVIKSQTPKSLAEDTGPPPVPEEGYPHESMSDEVPMDAEPEPVAEDWVAYEEEVSNSPARKVQVTPVKIRSATLRPRFNSRNYIPNGDPKAAMIRQFAPEANSTVQQNFTPVFLAHARLYTFAGMRMVEPLKNLALHKLHKTLLDFKLYHQRVGDVVELARYAYEHGKDREDDGTMDELRTLVVEYLACEISTFGKHKEFVRLLEDGGEFVGDFWSIVMKDNLLC
;
A
#
# COMPACT_ATOMS: atom_id res chain seq x y z
N ARG A 1 2.64 30.49 -21.49
CA ARG A 1 3.54 29.95 -22.55
C ARG A 1 5.04 30.02 -22.19
N ALA A 2 5.44 30.59 -21.04
CA ALA A 2 6.85 30.77 -20.68
C ALA A 2 7.57 29.52 -20.14
N LEU A 3 6.86 28.58 -19.51
CA LEU A 3 7.50 27.40 -18.88
C LEU A 3 8.10 26.38 -19.87
N VAL A 4 7.70 26.41 -21.15
CA VAL A 4 8.20 25.45 -22.17
C VAL A 4 9.14 26.13 -23.17
N TYR A 5 9.04 27.44 -23.40
CA TYR A 5 9.83 28.15 -24.42
C TYR A 5 10.80 29.18 -23.82
N GLY A 6 11.09 29.09 -22.51
CA GLY A 6 11.88 30.06 -21.76
C GLY A 6 13.40 29.92 -21.85
N GLY A 7 13.95 29.08 -22.74
CA GLY A 7 15.40 28.86 -22.84
C GLY A 7 16.01 28.13 -21.64
N MET A 8 15.20 27.38 -20.90
CA MET A 8 15.72 26.47 -19.86
C MET A 8 16.47 25.32 -20.53
N VAL A 9 17.63 24.96 -19.97
CA VAL A 9 18.50 23.88 -20.48
C VAL A 9 17.73 22.58 -20.60
N GLU A 10 16.79 22.33 -19.70
CA GLU A 10 15.91 21.18 -19.65
C GLU A 10 14.93 21.16 -20.83
N SER A 11 14.43 22.32 -21.26
CA SER A 11 13.55 22.45 -22.42
C SER A 11 14.32 22.19 -23.73
N GLU A 12 15.54 22.73 -23.84
CA GLU A 12 16.40 22.53 -25.00
C GLU A 12 16.84 21.06 -25.13
N LYS A 13 17.25 20.45 -24.01
CA LYS A 13 17.63 19.04 -23.95
C LYS A 13 16.44 18.09 -23.95
N ARG A 14 15.23 18.60 -23.72
CA ARG A 14 13.98 17.83 -23.52
C ARG A 14 14.11 16.78 -22.42
N CYS A 15 14.92 17.06 -21.40
CA CYS A 15 15.12 16.20 -20.25
C CYS A 15 15.23 17.05 -18.99
N ALA A 16 14.68 16.55 -17.88
CA ALA A 16 14.93 17.09 -16.55
C ALA A 16 15.65 16.01 -15.75
N ASP A 17 16.72 16.39 -15.08
CA ASP A 17 17.42 15.49 -14.16
C ASP A 17 16.84 15.66 -12.76
N LEU A 18 16.57 14.54 -12.09
CA LEU A 18 15.99 14.49 -10.76
C LEU A 18 16.93 13.66 -9.87
N GLU A 19 18.02 14.28 -9.43
CA GLU A 19 19.11 13.62 -8.69
C GLU A 19 18.66 12.95 -7.37
N TYR A 20 17.53 13.39 -6.80
CA TYR A 20 17.09 12.99 -5.46
C TYR A 20 15.98 11.92 -5.46
N ILE A 21 15.71 11.26 -6.58
CA ILE A 21 14.68 10.22 -6.63
C ILE A 21 15.08 9.06 -7.54
N GLU A 22 14.94 7.84 -7.03
CA GLU A 22 15.12 6.63 -7.83
C GLU A 22 13.97 6.45 -8.84
N PRO A 23 14.20 5.82 -10.01
CA PRO A 23 13.16 5.62 -11.03
C PRO A 23 11.88 4.97 -10.49
N GLU A 24 12.01 3.99 -9.60
CA GLU A 24 10.91 3.26 -9.00
C GLU A 24 10.09 4.14 -8.05
N ASP A 25 10.75 5.01 -7.29
CA ASP A 25 10.07 5.96 -6.40
C ASP A 25 9.38 7.07 -7.19
N PHE A 26 9.99 7.49 -8.30
CA PHE A 26 9.33 8.40 -9.23
C PHE A 26 8.09 7.76 -9.87
N ALA A 27 8.14 6.47 -10.20
CA ALA A 27 6.97 5.74 -10.67
C ALA A 27 5.85 5.70 -9.62
N ARG A 28 6.18 5.54 -8.33
CA ARG A 28 5.20 5.64 -7.22
C ARG A 28 4.61 7.04 -7.10
N TYR A 29 5.43 8.08 -7.25
CA TYR A 29 4.94 9.46 -7.30
C TYR A 29 3.95 9.69 -8.45
N LEU A 30 4.26 9.18 -9.65
CA LEU A 30 3.35 9.25 -10.79
C LEU A 30 2.06 8.46 -10.51
N GLU A 31 2.16 7.27 -9.95
CA GLU A 31 0.99 6.48 -9.58
C GLU A 31 0.08 7.25 -8.62
N TYR A 32 0.66 7.86 -7.59
CA TYR A 32 -0.06 8.73 -6.66
C TYR A 32 -0.76 9.90 -7.37
N ALA A 33 -0.09 10.54 -8.34
CA ALA A 33 -0.68 11.66 -9.08
C ALA A 33 -1.97 11.26 -9.82
N TYR A 34 -2.04 10.03 -10.33
CA TYR A 34 -3.23 9.51 -11.03
C TYR A 34 -4.26 8.84 -10.13
N ARG A 35 -3.82 8.12 -9.09
CA ARG A 35 -4.67 7.21 -8.29
C ARG A 35 -4.92 7.70 -6.88
N ARG A 36 -4.23 8.75 -6.43
CA ARG A 36 -4.19 9.24 -5.03
C ARG A 36 -3.66 8.22 -4.03
N ASP A 37 -3.01 7.19 -4.54
CA ASP A 37 -2.36 6.13 -3.79
C ASP A 37 -1.22 5.53 -4.64
N TYR A 38 -0.32 4.77 -4.05
CA TYR A 38 0.81 4.15 -4.74
C TYR A 38 1.06 2.72 -4.26
N THR A 39 1.59 1.90 -5.18
CA THR A 39 1.94 0.50 -4.95
C THR A 39 3.07 0.38 -3.94
N VAL A 40 2.86 -0.47 -2.94
CA VAL A 40 3.88 -0.74 -1.92
C VAL A 40 5.07 -1.47 -2.58
N PRO A 41 6.31 -1.02 -2.33
CA PRO A 41 7.51 -1.73 -2.77
C PRO A 41 7.52 -3.20 -2.30
N PRO A 42 7.97 -4.16 -3.12
CA PRO A 42 8.17 -5.53 -2.67
C PRO A 42 9.38 -5.61 -1.73
N TRP A 43 9.32 -6.52 -0.75
CA TRP A 43 10.49 -6.95 0.01
C TRP A 43 11.42 -7.81 -0.85
N GLU A 44 12.67 -7.92 -0.44
CA GLU A 44 13.67 -8.74 -1.12
C GLU A 44 13.93 -10.04 -0.37
N GLN A 45 14.19 -11.12 -1.10
CA GLN A 45 14.56 -12.39 -0.48
C GLN A 45 16.07 -12.40 -0.19
N ASP A 46 16.42 -12.62 1.08
CA ASP A 46 17.80 -12.73 1.54
C ASP A 46 18.11 -14.16 2.03
N ASP A 47 18.65 -14.95 1.11
CA ASP A 47 19.03 -16.35 1.34
C ASP A 47 20.30 -16.50 2.20
N SER A 48 21.02 -15.41 2.50
CA SER A 48 22.23 -15.47 3.33
C SER A 48 21.93 -15.86 4.79
N VAL A 49 20.70 -15.59 5.24
CA VAL A 49 20.22 -15.91 6.60
C VAL A 49 20.16 -17.41 6.86
N ILE A 50 19.85 -18.24 5.86
CA ILE A 50 19.80 -19.70 6.03
C ILE A 50 21.21 -20.30 6.05
N LYS A 51 22.11 -19.76 5.22
CA LYS A 51 23.49 -20.26 5.07
C LYS A 51 24.32 -20.07 6.35
N SER A 52 23.96 -19.08 7.17
CA SER A 52 24.59 -18.84 8.48
C SER A 52 24.04 -19.73 9.61
N GLN A 53 22.96 -20.48 9.37
CA GLN A 53 22.29 -21.36 10.33
C GLN A 53 22.51 -22.86 10.07
N THR A 54 23.64 -23.28 9.47
CA THR A 54 23.97 -24.72 9.37
C THR A 54 24.94 -25.17 10.47
N PRO A 55 24.47 -25.68 11.62
CA PRO A 55 25.29 -26.46 12.53
C PRO A 55 25.60 -27.86 11.97
N LYS A 56 26.81 -28.35 12.27
CA LYS A 56 27.19 -29.76 12.16
C LYS A 56 26.23 -30.63 12.99
N SER A 57 25.83 -31.75 12.40
CA SER A 57 24.91 -32.78 12.93
C SER A 57 25.15 -33.20 14.38
N LEU A 58 24.07 -33.40 15.13
CA LEU A 58 23.87 -34.56 16.02
C LEU A 58 22.37 -34.73 16.32
N ALA A 59 21.95 -36.00 16.34
CA ALA A 59 20.58 -36.49 16.29
C ALA A 59 19.95 -36.69 17.69
N GLU A 60 18.67 -37.14 17.65
CA GLU A 60 17.83 -37.72 18.73
C GLU A 60 17.18 -36.71 19.69
N ASP A 61 15.95 -36.87 20.18
CA ASP A 61 14.82 -37.80 19.98
C ASP A 61 13.67 -37.23 20.87
N THR A 62 12.46 -37.74 20.66
CA THR A 62 11.22 -37.71 21.47
C THR A 62 10.10 -36.75 21.06
N GLY A 63 8.95 -37.39 20.84
CA GLY A 63 7.68 -36.88 20.32
C GLY A 63 6.70 -36.27 21.35
N PRO A 64 5.40 -36.14 20.98
CA PRO A 64 4.49 -35.05 21.39
C PRO A 64 3.35 -35.50 22.37
N PRO A 65 2.24 -34.74 22.59
CA PRO A 65 1.95 -33.34 23.01
C PRO A 65 1.07 -33.34 24.31
N PRO A 66 0.32 -32.27 24.73
CA PRO A 66 -1.03 -32.01 24.19
C PRO A 66 -1.54 -30.54 24.20
N VAL A 67 -2.66 -30.35 23.50
CA VAL A 67 -3.51 -29.16 23.27
C VAL A 67 -4.37 -28.81 24.50
N PRO A 68 -4.83 -27.56 24.64
CA PRO A 68 -6.25 -27.36 24.94
C PRO A 68 -6.97 -26.36 24.00
N GLU A 69 -8.10 -26.84 23.48
CA GLU A 69 -9.22 -26.08 22.93
C GLU A 69 -9.82 -25.14 23.98
N GLU A 70 -10.07 -23.87 23.61
CA GLU A 70 -11.17 -23.10 24.19
C GLU A 70 -11.97 -22.45 23.07
N GLY A 71 -13.25 -22.80 23.04
CA GLY A 71 -14.24 -22.30 22.10
C GLY A 71 -14.80 -20.95 22.53
N TYR A 72 -15.11 -20.12 21.54
CA TYR A 72 -15.90 -18.91 21.72
C TYR A 72 -17.26 -19.07 21.03
N PRO A 73 -18.38 -18.73 21.71
CA PRO A 73 -19.70 -18.70 21.08
C PRO A 73 -19.82 -17.54 20.10
N HIS A 74 -20.51 -17.82 19.01
CA HIS A 74 -20.86 -16.89 17.94
C HIS A 74 -22.34 -16.48 18.13
N GLU A 75 -22.62 -15.22 18.48
CA GLU A 75 -23.95 -14.59 18.41
C GLU A 75 -23.73 -13.19 17.80
N SER A 76 -23.99 -12.97 16.51
CA SER A 76 -25.28 -12.64 15.88
C SER A 76 -26.02 -11.47 16.53
N MET A 77 -25.76 -10.26 16.03
CA MET A 77 -26.72 -9.16 16.07
C MET A 77 -26.98 -8.67 14.65
N SER A 78 -28.22 -8.87 14.26
CA SER A 78 -28.89 -8.32 13.08
C SER A 78 -29.43 -6.93 13.42
N ASP A 79 -29.01 -5.92 12.67
CA ASP A 79 -29.73 -4.64 12.59
C ASP A 79 -30.26 -4.47 11.16
N GLU A 80 -31.57 -4.63 11.02
CA GLU A 80 -32.33 -4.33 9.83
C GLU A 80 -32.45 -2.81 9.66
N VAL A 81 -31.95 -2.29 8.53
CA VAL A 81 -32.23 -0.92 8.10
C VAL A 81 -33.35 -0.98 7.05
N PRO A 82 -34.45 -0.21 7.19
CA PRO A 82 -35.53 -0.20 6.22
C PRO A 82 -35.06 0.31 4.85
N MET A 83 -35.17 -0.54 3.83
CA MET A 83 -35.01 -0.15 2.42
C MET A 83 -36.19 0.73 2.00
N ASP A 84 -35.87 1.97 1.67
CA ASP A 84 -36.73 2.92 1.00
C ASP A 84 -37.16 2.37 -0.37
N ALA A 85 -38.41 2.62 -0.76
CA ALA A 85 -39.06 2.00 -1.90
C ALA A 85 -38.48 2.51 -3.24
N GLU A 86 -37.99 1.58 -4.05
CA GLU A 86 -37.57 1.81 -5.44
C GLU A 86 -38.82 1.90 -6.35
N PRO A 87 -38.99 2.94 -7.18
CA PRO A 87 -40.17 3.07 -8.04
C PRO A 87 -40.10 2.11 -9.24
N GLU A 88 -41.23 1.48 -9.55
CA GLU A 88 -41.40 0.57 -10.69
C GLU A 88 -41.08 1.25 -12.04
N PRO A 89 -40.50 0.52 -13.02
CA PRO A 89 -40.27 1.06 -14.35
C PRO A 89 -41.59 1.16 -15.11
N VAL A 90 -42.00 2.38 -15.44
CA VAL A 90 -43.09 2.66 -16.37
C VAL A 90 -42.65 2.15 -17.75
N ALA A 91 -43.40 1.19 -18.31
CA ALA A 91 -43.19 0.72 -19.66
C ALA A 91 -43.51 1.87 -20.64
N GLU A 92 -42.46 2.51 -21.18
CA GLU A 92 -42.63 3.44 -22.30
C GLU A 92 -42.93 2.64 -23.58
N ASP A 93 -44.20 2.67 -23.96
CA ASP A 93 -44.69 2.24 -25.26
C ASP A 93 -44.03 3.10 -26.35
N TRP A 94 -43.12 2.49 -27.10
CA TRP A 94 -42.53 3.10 -28.29
C TRP A 94 -43.60 3.15 -29.38
N VAL A 95 -44.28 4.30 -29.50
CA VAL A 95 -45.20 4.56 -30.61
C VAL A 95 -44.36 4.81 -31.86
N ALA A 96 -44.39 3.87 -32.80
CA ALA A 96 -43.81 4.05 -34.12
C ALA A 96 -44.59 5.15 -34.87
N TYR A 97 -43.87 6.14 -35.39
CA TYR A 97 -44.44 7.18 -36.24
C TYR A 97 -45.06 6.54 -37.50
N GLU A 98 -46.38 6.67 -37.67
CA GLU A 98 -47.06 6.31 -38.91
C GLU A 98 -46.88 7.44 -39.93
N GLU A 99 -46.21 7.14 -41.04
CA GLU A 99 -46.13 7.99 -42.22
C GLU A 99 -47.37 7.73 -43.09
N GLU A 100 -48.16 8.77 -43.36
CA GLU A 100 -49.42 8.65 -44.09
C GLU A 100 -49.23 8.21 -45.55
N VAL A 101 -49.83 7.09 -45.93
CA VAL A 101 -50.07 6.76 -47.34
C VAL A 101 -51.49 6.18 -47.56
N SER A 102 -52.34 7.04 -48.13
CA SER A 102 -53.35 6.82 -49.16
C SER A 102 -54.32 5.61 -49.10
N ASN A 103 -55.62 5.95 -49.07
CA ASN A 103 -56.80 5.06 -49.05
C ASN A 103 -56.93 4.09 -50.25
N SER A 104 -57.19 2.81 -49.96
CA SER A 104 -57.98 1.87 -50.81
C SER A 104 -58.47 0.66 -49.98
N PRO A 105 -59.61 0.03 -50.33
CA PRO A 105 -60.36 -0.83 -49.40
C PRO A 105 -59.79 -2.24 -49.23
N ALA A 106 -59.93 -2.72 -47.99
CA ALA A 106 -59.19 -3.80 -47.37
C ALA A 106 -59.49 -5.21 -47.91
N ARG A 107 -58.42 -5.92 -48.32
CA ARG A 107 -58.33 -7.39 -48.30
C ARG A 107 -57.65 -7.75 -46.97
N LYS A 108 -58.33 -8.46 -46.07
CA LYS A 108 -57.81 -8.86 -44.75
C LYS A 108 -56.61 -9.80 -44.92
N VAL A 109 -55.40 -9.24 -44.97
CA VAL A 109 -54.17 -10.00 -44.75
C VAL A 109 -53.94 -10.01 -43.25
N GLN A 110 -54.06 -11.18 -42.63
CA GLN A 110 -53.65 -11.38 -41.24
C GLN A 110 -52.12 -11.27 -41.18
N VAL A 111 -51.60 -10.09 -40.89
CA VAL A 111 -50.20 -9.93 -40.51
C VAL A 111 -50.08 -10.45 -39.08
N THR A 112 -49.71 -11.71 -38.94
CA THR A 112 -49.31 -12.24 -37.64
C THR A 112 -47.93 -11.65 -37.31
N PRO A 113 -47.75 -11.01 -36.13
CA PRO A 113 -46.44 -10.49 -35.77
C PRO A 113 -45.50 -11.67 -35.60
N VAL A 114 -44.49 -11.77 -36.47
CA VAL A 114 -43.41 -12.75 -36.32
C VAL A 114 -42.65 -12.36 -35.06
N LYS A 115 -43.00 -12.98 -33.94
CA LYS A 115 -42.21 -12.91 -32.71
C LYS A 115 -40.90 -13.64 -32.99
N ILE A 116 -39.88 -12.91 -33.44
CA ILE A 116 -38.51 -13.40 -33.52
C ILE A 116 -38.06 -13.65 -32.08
N ARG A 117 -38.40 -14.82 -31.55
CA ARG A 117 -37.95 -15.26 -30.24
C ARG A 117 -36.47 -15.57 -30.37
N SER A 118 -35.62 -14.63 -29.99
CA SER A 118 -34.18 -14.89 -29.88
C SER A 118 -33.91 -15.80 -28.68
N ALA A 119 -34.30 -17.06 -28.77
CA ALA A 119 -34.17 -18.04 -27.68
C ALA A 119 -32.71 -18.20 -27.24
N THR A 120 -31.75 -17.88 -28.12
CA THR A 120 -30.31 -18.01 -27.87
C THR A 120 -29.59 -16.68 -27.61
N LEU A 121 -30.13 -15.53 -28.05
CA LEU A 121 -29.43 -14.24 -27.86
C LEU A 121 -29.51 -13.76 -26.42
N ARG A 122 -30.68 -13.88 -25.77
CA ARG A 122 -30.84 -13.38 -24.39
C ARG A 122 -29.96 -14.15 -23.39
N PRO A 123 -29.91 -15.50 -23.39
CA PRO A 123 -28.98 -16.23 -22.53
C PRO A 123 -27.52 -15.90 -22.82
N ARG A 124 -27.12 -15.85 -24.11
CA ARG A 124 -25.75 -15.49 -24.52
C ARG A 124 -25.36 -14.07 -24.11
N PHE A 125 -26.31 -13.14 -24.14
CA PHE A 125 -26.09 -11.76 -23.71
C PHE A 125 -25.92 -11.68 -22.20
N ASN A 126 -26.78 -12.37 -21.44
CA ASN A 126 -26.71 -12.40 -19.99
C ASN A 126 -25.47 -13.14 -19.46
N SER A 127 -24.96 -14.12 -20.21
CA SER A 127 -23.74 -14.87 -19.84
C SER A 127 -22.43 -14.16 -20.20
N ARG A 128 -22.46 -12.93 -20.73
CA ARG A 128 -21.23 -12.20 -21.05
C ARG A 128 -20.55 -11.74 -19.77
N ASN A 129 -19.37 -12.28 -19.51
CA ASN A 129 -18.47 -11.76 -18.49
C ASN A 129 -17.24 -11.15 -19.19
N TYR A 130 -17.09 -9.83 -19.09
CA TYR A 130 -15.95 -9.11 -19.67
C TYR A 130 -14.77 -8.96 -18.69
N ILE A 131 -14.96 -9.40 -17.43
CA ILE A 131 -13.97 -9.31 -16.36
C ILE A 131 -13.88 -10.70 -15.67
N PRO A 132 -13.32 -11.71 -16.36
CA PRO A 132 -13.29 -13.08 -15.84
C PRO A 132 -12.38 -13.25 -14.61
N ASN A 133 -11.38 -12.36 -14.44
CA ASN A 133 -10.34 -12.48 -13.41
C ASN A 133 -10.65 -11.65 -12.14
N GLY A 134 -11.91 -11.25 -11.94
CA GLY A 134 -12.35 -10.41 -10.82
C GLY A 134 -12.11 -8.91 -11.06
N ASP A 135 -12.64 -8.08 -10.17
CA ASP A 135 -12.60 -6.62 -10.29
C ASP A 135 -11.14 -6.10 -10.34
N PRO A 136 -10.68 -5.47 -11.44
CA PRO A 136 -9.35 -4.90 -11.56
C PRO A 136 -9.07 -3.85 -10.49
N LYS A 137 -10.10 -3.13 -10.03
CA LYS A 137 -9.97 -2.14 -8.96
C LYS A 137 -9.63 -2.82 -7.64
N ALA A 138 -10.24 -3.96 -7.32
CA ALA A 138 -9.92 -4.73 -6.12
C ALA A 138 -8.49 -5.29 -6.16
N ALA A 139 -8.01 -5.74 -7.32
CA ALA A 139 -6.62 -6.17 -7.48
C ALA A 139 -5.63 -5.02 -7.23
N MET A 140 -5.92 -3.83 -7.78
CA MET A 140 -5.11 -2.62 -7.58
C MET A 140 -5.10 -2.16 -6.12
N ILE A 141 -6.26 -2.12 -5.44
CA ILE A 141 -6.35 -1.71 -4.03
C ILE A 141 -5.50 -2.63 -3.14
N ARG A 142 -5.44 -3.93 -3.43
CA ARG A 142 -4.59 -4.87 -2.68
C ARG A 142 -3.10 -4.52 -2.76
N GLN A 143 -2.62 -4.06 -3.91
CA GLN A 143 -1.22 -3.67 -4.11
C GLN A 143 -0.84 -2.39 -3.34
N PHE A 144 -1.83 -1.62 -2.87
CA PHE A 144 -1.60 -0.42 -2.08
C PHE A 144 -1.50 -0.70 -0.59
N ALA A 145 -1.93 -1.88 -0.13
CA ALA A 145 -1.86 -2.24 1.28
C ALA A 145 -0.43 -2.64 1.65
N PRO A 146 0.14 -2.11 2.75
CA PRO A 146 1.36 -2.63 3.33
C PRO A 146 1.23 -4.12 3.68
N GLU A 147 2.32 -4.87 3.51
CA GLU A 147 2.38 -6.29 3.82
C GLU A 147 3.29 -6.55 5.02
N ALA A 148 2.90 -7.48 5.89
CA ALA A 148 3.71 -7.93 7.01
C ALA A 148 4.77 -8.94 6.56
N ASN A 149 5.90 -9.00 7.27
CA ASN A 149 6.84 -10.10 7.10
C ASN A 149 6.36 -11.35 7.87
N SER A 150 6.63 -12.51 7.28
CA SER A 150 6.30 -13.84 7.82
C SER A 150 7.55 -14.67 8.15
N THR A 151 8.71 -14.32 7.59
CA THR A 151 9.95 -15.11 7.74
C THR A 151 11.19 -14.23 7.93
N VAL A 152 12.24 -14.81 8.49
CA VAL A 152 13.55 -14.18 8.68
C VAL A 152 14.28 -13.86 7.37
N GLN A 153 13.82 -14.35 6.22
CA GLN A 153 14.47 -14.16 4.91
C GLN A 153 13.96 -12.92 4.17
N GLN A 154 12.85 -12.34 4.61
CA GLN A 154 12.26 -11.19 3.95
C GLN A 154 12.97 -9.92 4.42
N ASN A 155 13.82 -9.38 3.55
CA ASN A 155 14.50 -8.10 3.72
C ASN A 155 13.54 -6.95 3.41
N PHE A 156 13.22 -6.16 4.42
CA PHE A 156 12.30 -5.02 4.33
C PHE A 156 13.01 -3.68 4.16
N THR A 157 14.35 -3.62 4.15
CA THR A 157 15.10 -2.40 3.81
C THR A 157 14.56 -1.67 2.58
N PRO A 158 14.37 -2.32 1.40
CA PRO A 158 13.84 -1.62 0.22
C PRO A 158 12.42 -1.09 0.44
N VAL A 159 11.61 -1.76 1.27
CA VAL A 159 10.24 -1.34 1.58
C VAL A 159 10.25 -0.06 2.41
N PHE A 160 11.03 -0.06 3.49
CA PHE A 160 11.16 1.08 4.39
C PHE A 160 11.78 2.29 3.67
N LEU A 161 12.86 2.09 2.92
CA LEU A 161 13.55 3.18 2.23
C LEU A 161 12.69 3.79 1.13
N ALA A 162 11.91 3.02 0.37
CA ALA A 162 11.02 3.59 -0.63
C ALA A 162 9.93 4.47 0.00
N HIS A 163 9.35 4.10 1.15
CA HIS A 163 8.42 4.98 1.87
C HIS A 163 9.11 6.24 2.40
N ALA A 164 10.31 6.10 2.99
CA ALA A 164 11.07 7.23 3.54
C ALA A 164 11.56 8.20 2.45
N ARG A 165 12.04 7.68 1.31
CA ARG A 165 12.42 8.50 0.13
C ARG A 165 11.24 9.20 -0.49
N LEU A 166 10.08 8.54 -0.56
CA LEU A 166 8.86 9.19 -1.05
C LEU A 166 8.36 10.27 -0.10
N TYR A 167 8.51 10.08 1.22
CA TYR A 167 8.25 11.09 2.24
C TYR A 167 9.14 12.32 2.07
N THR A 168 10.46 12.14 2.01
CA THR A 168 11.42 13.25 1.83
C THR A 168 11.20 13.96 0.51
N PHE A 169 10.98 13.21 -0.59
CA PHE A 169 10.65 13.77 -1.90
C PHE A 169 9.35 14.59 -1.87
N ALA A 170 8.29 14.08 -1.27
CA ALA A 170 7.04 14.80 -1.14
C ALA A 170 7.18 16.08 -0.31
N GLY A 171 7.99 16.04 0.75
CA GLY A 171 8.37 17.23 1.53
C GLY A 171 9.11 18.27 0.69
N MET A 172 10.13 17.85 -0.07
CA MET A 172 10.89 18.72 -0.98
C MET A 172 10.01 19.35 -2.06
N ARG A 173 8.98 18.63 -2.53
CA ARG A 173 8.05 19.10 -3.57
C ARG A 173 6.78 19.76 -3.00
N MET A 174 6.68 19.91 -1.68
CA MET A 174 5.52 20.48 -0.98
C MET A 174 4.20 19.77 -1.33
N VAL A 175 4.24 18.44 -1.48
CA VAL A 175 3.07 17.59 -1.74
C VAL A 175 2.63 16.95 -0.42
N GLU A 176 2.07 17.76 0.49
CA GLU A 176 1.74 17.34 1.85
C GLU A 176 0.87 16.07 1.93
N PRO A 177 -0.18 15.89 1.10
CA PRO A 177 -0.99 14.69 1.18
C PRO A 177 -0.23 13.40 0.81
N LEU A 178 0.79 13.50 -0.06
CA LEU A 178 1.68 12.37 -0.37
C LEU A 178 2.67 12.13 0.77
N LYS A 179 3.23 13.20 1.34
CA LYS A 179 4.11 13.11 2.52
C LYS A 179 3.42 12.35 3.65
N ASN A 180 2.19 12.74 3.99
CA ASN A 180 1.40 12.10 5.02
C ASN A 180 1.04 10.65 4.68
N LEU A 181 0.69 10.37 3.42
CA LEU A 181 0.42 9.00 2.97
C LEU A 181 1.67 8.12 3.06
N ALA A 182 2.84 8.64 2.69
CA ALA A 182 4.11 7.93 2.79
C ALA A 182 4.46 7.58 4.23
N LEU A 183 4.32 8.54 5.14
CA LEU A 183 4.54 8.31 6.56
C LEU A 183 3.53 7.32 7.15
N HIS A 184 2.25 7.44 6.79
CA HIS A 184 1.21 6.51 7.25
C HIS A 184 1.49 5.08 6.81
N LYS A 185 1.89 4.86 5.55
CA LYS A 185 2.23 3.51 5.07
C LYS A 185 3.50 2.96 5.71
N LEU A 186 4.52 3.80 5.95
CA LEU A 186 5.69 3.40 6.70
C LEU A 186 5.32 2.95 8.12
N HIS A 187 4.52 3.74 8.83
CA HIS A 187 4.03 3.42 10.16
C HIS A 187 3.25 2.09 10.18
N LYS A 188 2.34 1.89 9.23
CA LYS A 188 1.61 0.61 9.09
C LYS A 188 2.54 -0.56 8.81
N THR A 189 3.53 -0.38 7.94
CA THR A 189 4.53 -1.42 7.65
C THR A 189 5.31 -1.78 8.92
N LEU A 190 5.75 -0.78 9.71
CA LEU A 190 6.48 -1.00 10.96
C LEU A 190 5.60 -1.66 12.05
N LEU A 191 4.34 -1.28 12.17
CA LEU A 191 3.39 -1.88 13.13
C LEU A 191 3.20 -3.39 12.88
N ASP A 192 3.10 -3.77 11.61
CA ASP A 192 2.91 -5.17 11.21
C ASP A 192 4.24 -5.93 11.02
N PHE A 193 5.38 -5.23 11.18
CA PHE A 193 6.71 -5.82 11.01
C PHE A 193 7.17 -6.56 12.26
N LYS A 194 7.34 -7.86 12.12
CA LYS A 194 7.97 -8.71 13.12
C LYS A 194 9.49 -8.55 13.06
N LEU A 195 10.05 -7.90 14.07
CA LEU A 195 11.48 -7.67 14.16
C LEU A 195 12.24 -8.94 14.56
N TYR A 196 12.80 -9.63 13.57
CA TYR A 196 13.73 -10.72 13.80
C TYR A 196 15.14 -10.18 14.08
N HIS A 197 15.94 -10.94 14.85
CA HIS A 197 17.33 -10.56 15.12
C HIS A 197 18.15 -10.33 13.85
N GLN A 198 17.89 -11.10 12.79
CA GLN A 198 18.56 -10.96 11.48
C GLN A 198 18.07 -9.77 10.66
N ARG A 199 16.97 -9.12 11.07
CA ARG A 199 16.32 -7.99 10.39
C ARG A 199 16.45 -6.67 11.14
N VAL A 200 17.28 -6.64 12.18
CA VAL A 200 17.64 -5.39 12.87
C VAL A 200 18.34 -4.43 11.91
N GLY A 201 19.11 -4.96 10.95
CA GLY A 201 19.73 -4.16 9.90
C GLY A 201 18.72 -3.33 9.12
N ASP A 202 17.56 -3.91 8.79
CA ASP A 202 16.52 -3.25 8.00
C ASP A 202 16.03 -1.94 8.65
N VAL A 203 15.83 -1.96 9.97
CA VAL A 203 15.37 -0.79 10.73
C VAL A 203 16.50 0.18 11.09
N VAL A 204 17.73 -0.33 11.22
CA VAL A 204 18.94 0.51 11.37
C VAL A 204 19.19 1.33 10.11
N GLU A 205 19.07 0.72 8.92
CA GLU A 205 19.20 1.45 7.65
C GLU A 205 18.11 2.50 7.46
N LEU A 206 16.88 2.22 7.89
CA LEU A 206 15.81 3.22 7.94
C LEU A 206 16.17 4.40 8.85
N ALA A 207 16.75 4.15 10.03
CA ALA A 207 17.17 5.21 10.94
C ALA A 207 18.31 6.05 10.37
N ARG A 208 19.31 5.41 9.73
CA ARG A 208 20.36 6.13 9.01
C ARG A 208 19.77 7.06 7.97
N TYR A 209 18.88 6.55 7.13
CA TYR A 209 18.23 7.34 6.10
C TYR A 209 17.45 8.52 6.69
N ALA A 210 16.63 8.30 7.72
CA ALA A 210 15.81 9.34 8.35
C ALA A 210 16.65 10.49 8.93
N TYR A 211 17.83 10.19 9.49
CA TYR A 211 18.71 11.20 10.07
C TYR A 211 19.64 11.86 9.05
N GLU A 212 19.91 11.22 7.91
CA GLU A 212 20.72 11.80 6.83
C GLU A 212 19.87 12.67 5.88
N HIS A 213 18.61 12.30 5.63
CA HIS A 213 17.76 12.93 4.60
C HIS A 213 16.48 13.56 5.14
N GLY A 214 16.06 13.23 6.37
CA GLY A 214 14.94 13.90 7.03
C GLY A 214 15.30 15.34 7.41
N LYS A 215 14.29 16.19 7.59
CA LYS A 215 14.53 17.59 7.99
C LYS A 215 15.27 17.65 9.31
N ASP A 216 16.21 18.59 9.40
CA ASP A 216 16.89 18.90 10.65
C ASP A 216 15.91 19.42 11.70
N ARG A 217 16.35 19.34 12.95
CA ARG A 217 15.61 19.85 14.10
C ARG A 217 15.28 21.34 13.91
N GLU A 218 14.02 21.68 14.10
CA GLU A 218 13.55 23.07 14.08
C GLU A 218 14.12 23.86 15.27
N ASP A 219 14.10 25.18 15.21
CA ASP A 219 14.67 26.07 16.24
C ASP A 219 14.07 25.85 17.65
N ASP A 220 12.84 25.34 17.73
CA ASP A 220 12.14 25.02 18.98
C ASP A 220 12.45 23.62 19.54
N GLY A 221 13.32 22.87 18.86
CA GLY A 221 13.71 21.52 19.22
C GLY A 221 12.82 20.41 18.63
N THR A 222 11.78 20.77 17.87
CA THR A 222 10.87 19.82 17.24
C THR A 222 11.60 18.96 16.20
N MET A 223 11.36 17.65 16.27
CA MET A 223 11.91 16.68 15.33
C MET A 223 10.99 16.51 14.13
N ASP A 224 11.58 16.19 12.98
CA ASP A 224 10.84 15.74 11.81
C ASP A 224 10.01 14.48 12.12
N GLU A 225 8.83 14.37 11.52
CA GLU A 225 7.89 13.28 11.80
C GLU A 225 8.45 11.91 11.39
N LEU A 226 9.28 11.85 10.34
CA LEU A 226 9.97 10.62 9.95
C LEU A 226 10.99 10.21 11.00
N ARG A 227 11.82 11.16 11.47
CA ARG A 227 12.79 10.90 12.55
C ARG A 227 12.07 10.40 13.80
N THR A 228 10.99 11.09 14.19
CA THR A 228 10.14 10.77 15.35
C THR A 228 9.58 9.34 15.27
N LEU A 229 8.91 9.00 14.17
CA LEU A 229 8.34 7.66 13.96
C LEU A 229 9.40 6.55 14.08
N VAL A 230 10.57 6.75 13.47
CA VAL A 230 11.63 5.74 13.44
C VAL A 230 12.25 5.56 14.82
N VAL A 231 12.52 6.65 15.53
CA VAL A 231 13.14 6.57 16.86
C VAL A 231 12.18 5.99 17.90
N GLU A 232 10.87 6.29 17.82
CA GLU A 232 9.84 5.70 18.67
C GLU A 232 9.74 4.19 18.45
N TYR A 233 9.72 3.75 17.18
CA TYR A 233 9.71 2.32 16.86
C TYR A 233 10.93 1.60 17.44
N LEU A 234 12.13 2.16 17.25
CA LEU A 234 13.36 1.58 17.80
C LEU A 234 13.36 1.57 19.34
N ALA A 235 12.82 2.60 19.98
CA ALA A 235 12.70 2.63 21.44
C ALA A 235 11.76 1.54 21.95
N CYS A 236 10.60 1.33 21.31
CA CYS A 236 9.67 0.27 21.64
C CYS A 236 10.30 -1.13 21.55
N GLU A 237 11.13 -1.35 20.53
CA GLU A 237 11.74 -2.64 20.24
C GLU A 237 13.14 -2.85 20.89
N ILE A 238 13.62 -1.89 21.71
CA ILE A 238 14.98 -1.90 22.27
C ILE A 238 15.30 -3.18 23.06
N SER A 239 14.31 -3.76 23.73
CA SER A 239 14.48 -5.02 24.49
C SER A 239 14.84 -6.20 23.58
N THR A 240 14.39 -6.17 22.33
CA THR A 240 14.62 -7.19 21.30
C THR A 240 16.03 -7.08 20.70
N PHE A 241 16.52 -5.86 20.43
CA PHE A 241 17.74 -5.64 19.63
C PHE A 241 18.82 -4.77 20.28
N GLY A 242 18.66 -4.30 21.52
CA GLY A 242 19.55 -3.31 22.13
C GLY A 242 21.04 -3.71 22.23
N LYS A 243 21.35 -5.01 22.18
CA LYS A 243 22.73 -5.54 22.13
C LYS A 243 23.20 -5.93 20.73
N HIS A 244 22.38 -5.73 19.70
CA HIS A 244 22.70 -6.11 18.34
C HIS A 244 23.81 -5.22 17.78
N LYS A 245 24.80 -5.84 17.13
CA LYS A 245 26.02 -5.18 16.66
C LYS A 245 25.75 -3.98 15.72
N GLU A 246 24.72 -4.06 14.87
CA GLU A 246 24.43 -3.00 13.91
C GLU A 246 23.79 -1.78 14.59
N PHE A 247 22.97 -2.03 15.61
CA PHE A 247 22.42 -0.97 16.42
C PHE A 247 23.49 -0.31 17.29
N VAL A 248 24.37 -1.10 17.93
CA VAL A 248 25.50 -0.55 18.69
C VAL A 248 26.39 0.33 17.79
N ARG A 249 26.68 -0.10 16.56
CA ARG A 249 27.42 0.72 15.59
C ARG A 249 26.69 2.02 15.25
N LEU A 250 25.37 1.97 15.06
CA LEU A 250 24.57 3.19 14.84
C LEU A 250 24.71 4.17 16.03
N LEU A 251 24.80 3.68 17.27
CA LEU A 251 25.06 4.52 18.44
C LEU A 251 26.51 5.06 18.47
N GLU A 252 27.48 4.27 18.03
CA GLU A 252 28.90 4.66 17.96
C GLU A 252 29.15 5.74 16.89
N ASP A 253 28.38 5.75 15.80
CA ASP A 253 28.44 6.77 14.75
C ASP A 253 28.04 8.17 15.28
N GLY A 254 27.28 8.21 16.38
CA GLY A 254 26.88 9.45 17.05
C GLY A 254 25.79 10.22 16.30
N GLY A 255 25.88 11.56 16.35
CA GLY A 255 24.89 12.45 15.73
C GLY A 255 23.62 12.66 16.58
N GLU A 256 22.64 13.35 16.00
CA GLU A 256 21.38 13.70 16.69
C GLU A 256 20.56 12.46 17.08
N PHE A 257 20.68 11.37 16.31
CA PHE A 257 19.97 10.11 16.56
C PHE A 257 20.14 9.61 17.99
N VAL A 258 21.38 9.56 18.50
CA VAL A 258 21.67 9.02 19.82
C VAL A 258 21.02 9.85 20.92
N GLY A 259 21.05 11.18 20.78
CA GLY A 259 20.41 12.09 21.73
C GLY A 259 18.90 11.93 21.76
N ASP A 260 18.28 11.84 20.58
CA ASP A 260 16.83 11.68 20.45
C ASP A 260 16.35 10.33 20.98
N PHE A 261 17.08 9.26 20.65
CA PHE A 261 16.81 7.92 21.12
C PHE A 261 16.80 7.83 22.64
N TRP A 262 17.86 8.32 23.30
CA TRP A 262 17.91 8.29 24.76
C TRP A 262 16.92 9.26 25.41
N SER A 263 16.58 10.38 24.75
CA SER A 263 15.52 11.29 25.22
C SER A 263 14.18 10.57 25.33
N ILE A 264 13.82 9.76 24.33
CA ILE A 264 12.56 8.99 24.32
C ILE A 264 12.62 7.85 25.34
N VAL A 265 13.68 7.04 25.32
CA VAL A 265 13.84 5.90 26.23
C VAL A 265 13.78 6.32 27.70
N MET A 266 14.38 7.47 28.06
CA MET A 266 14.36 7.99 29.42
C MET A 266 13.00 8.61 29.81
N LYS A 267 12.28 9.24 28.86
CA LYS A 267 10.93 9.76 29.12
C LYS A 267 9.94 8.65 29.45
N ASP A 268 10.06 7.51 28.77
CA ASP A 268 9.12 6.40 28.89
C ASP A 268 9.58 5.29 29.86
N ASN A 269 10.69 5.49 30.59
CA ASN A 269 11.27 4.51 31.53
C ASN A 269 11.48 3.10 30.93
N LEU A 270 11.82 3.02 29.64
CA LEU A 270 11.96 1.74 28.92
C LEU A 270 13.20 0.93 29.33
N LEU A 271 14.06 1.47 30.20
CA LEU A 271 15.13 0.76 30.88
C LEU A 271 14.80 0.59 32.36
N CYS A 272 14.14 -0.52 32.72
CA CYS A 272 13.98 -0.97 34.09
C CYS A 272 14.71 -2.31 34.29
#